data_AF-A0A4Q6BME8-F1
#
_entry.id   AF-A0A4Q6BME8-F1
#
_cell.length_a   1.000
_cell.length_b   1.000
_cell.length_c   1.000
_cell.angle_alpha   90.00
_cell.angle_beta   90.00
_cell.angle_gamma   90.00
#
_symmetry.space_group_name_H-M   'P 1'
#
loop_
_entity.id
_entity.type
_entity.pdbx_description
1 polymer ?
#
loop_
_entity_poly.entity_id
_entity_poly.type
_entity_poly.pdbx_seq_one_letter_code
_entity_poly.pdbx_strand_id
1 'polypeptide(L)' 'MPDSIDDTTREARLADLHTLVVRGAELTVSAGPDAGRTILAEGSSVLVGTGVACDLRLSDKLVSRTRAPW' A
#
# COMPACT_ATOMS: atom_id res chain seq x y z
N MET A 1 43.79 31.60 9.06
CA MET A 1 43.21 30.25 8.88
C MET A 1 43.53 29.42 10.10
N PRO A 2 42.51 28.88 10.77
CA PRO A 2 42.58 27.52 11.28
C PRO A 2 41.40 26.66 10.81
N ASP A 3 41.68 25.36 10.77
CA ASP A 3 40.91 24.24 10.23
C ASP A 3 39.62 23.88 10.97
N SER A 4 38.71 23.30 10.17
CA SER A 4 37.88 22.11 10.41
C SER A 4 37.19 21.91 11.75
N ILE A 5 35.86 21.89 11.72
CA ILE A 5 35.07 20.90 12.48
C ILE A 5 34.06 20.28 11.51
N ASP A 6 34.24 18.99 11.29
CA ASP A 6 33.38 18.06 10.56
C ASP A 6 31.93 18.06 11.08
N ASP A 7 31.11 18.99 10.61
CA ASP A 7 29.67 19.04 10.93
C ASP A 7 28.81 18.48 9.79
N THR A 8 29.39 17.59 8.97
CA THR A 8 28.66 16.95 7.86
C THR A 8 27.58 15.99 8.37
N THR A 9 27.74 15.47 9.59
CA THR A 9 26.79 14.54 10.22
C THR A 9 26.07 15.24 11.36
N ARG A 10 24.93 15.89 11.04
CA ARG A 10 24.00 16.43 12.03
C ARG A 10 22.97 15.38 12.41
N GLU A 11 22.79 15.12 13.71
CA GLU A 11 21.66 14.31 14.18
C GLU A 11 20.34 14.96 13.74
N ALA A 12 19.48 14.17 13.09
CA ALA A 12 18.15 14.64 12.69
C ALA A 12 17.34 14.96 13.94
N ARG A 13 16.90 16.21 14.07
CA ARG A 13 15.99 16.58 15.16
C ARG A 13 14.63 15.97 14.85
N LEU A 14 13.86 15.65 15.88
CA LEU A 14 12.51 15.12 15.71
C LEU A 14 11.61 16.08 14.89
N ALA A 15 11.90 17.39 14.95
CA ALA A 15 11.28 18.43 14.13
C ALA A 15 11.65 18.37 12.63
N ASP A 16 12.74 17.70 12.27
CA ASP A 16 13.21 17.52 10.89
C ASP A 16 12.63 16.23 10.27
N LEU A 17 11.90 15.41 11.04
CA LEU A 17 11.25 14.20 10.55
C LEU A 17 9.94 14.57 9.83
N HIS A 18 9.93 14.40 8.52
CA HIS A 18 8.72 14.56 7.70
C HIS A 18 8.02 13.21 7.52
N THR A 19 6.75 13.15 7.96
CA THR A 19 5.90 11.98 7.73
C THR A 19 5.16 12.13 6.39
N LEU A 20 5.56 11.35 5.39
CA LEU A 20 4.78 11.20 4.16
C LEU A 20 3.65 10.19 4.39
N VAL A 21 2.41 10.67 4.38
CA VAL A 21 1.23 9.80 4.39
C VAL A 21 0.85 9.49 2.95
N VAL A 22 1.16 8.27 2.50
CA VAL A 22 0.67 7.78 1.20
C VAL A 22 -0.84 7.59 1.32
N ARG A 23 -1.60 8.47 0.64
CA ARG A 23 -3.05 8.51 0.67
C ARG A 23 -3.63 7.42 -0.25
N GLY A 24 -3.57 6.18 0.22
CA GLY A 24 -4.19 5.01 -0.40
C GLY A 24 -3.70 4.68 -1.82
N ALA A 25 -4.13 3.53 -2.32
CA ALA A 25 -3.97 3.15 -3.72
C ALA A 25 -5.34 2.80 -4.29
N GLU A 26 -5.59 3.05 -5.58
CA GLU A 26 -6.82 2.61 -6.23
C GLU A 26 -6.54 1.35 -7.03
N LEU A 27 -7.37 0.32 -6.85
CA LEU A 27 -7.28 -0.94 -7.56
C LEU A 27 -8.50 -1.11 -8.45
N THR A 28 -8.29 -1.24 -9.75
CA THR A 28 -9.34 -1.47 -10.74
C THR A 28 -9.14 -2.80 -11.44
N VAL A 29 -10.22 -3.57 -11.58
CA VAL A 29 -10.22 -4.80 -12.38
C VAL A 29 -10.25 -4.41 -13.85
N SER A 30 -9.16 -4.65 -14.57
CA SER A 30 -9.05 -4.26 -15.98
C SER A 30 -9.78 -5.19 -16.95
N ALA A 31 -9.92 -6.48 -16.60
CA ALA A 31 -10.52 -7.51 -17.45
C ALA A 31 -11.13 -8.66 -16.63
N GLY A 32 -12.06 -9.39 -17.24
CA GLY A 32 -12.78 -10.51 -16.62
C GLY A 32 -14.22 -10.18 -16.25
N PRO A 33 -14.94 -11.09 -15.56
CA PRO A 33 -16.36 -10.93 -15.23
C PRO A 33 -16.67 -9.69 -14.37
N ASP A 34 -15.70 -9.24 -13.58
CA ASP A 34 -15.81 -8.08 -12.69
C ASP A 34 -15.07 -6.84 -13.23
N ALA A 35 -14.78 -6.78 -14.54
CA ALA A 35 -14.08 -5.64 -15.14
C ALA A 35 -14.77 -4.29 -14.86
N GLY A 36 -13.98 -3.26 -14.59
CA GLY A 36 -14.42 -1.92 -14.19
C GLY A 36 -14.69 -1.75 -12.69
N ARG A 37 -14.71 -2.84 -11.92
CA ARG A 37 -14.87 -2.78 -10.47
C ARG A 37 -13.62 -2.19 -9.82
N THR A 38 -13.84 -1.31 -8.85
CA THR A 38 -12.78 -0.49 -8.26
C THR A 38 -12.91 -0.44 -6.74
N ILE A 39 -11.78 -0.44 -6.03
CA ILE A 39 -11.73 -0.19 -4.58
C ILE A 39 -10.57 0.76 -4.24
N LEU A 40 -10.72 1.46 -3.11
CA LEU A 40 -9.65 2.20 -2.48
C LEU A 40 -8.95 1.28 -1.46
N ALA A 41 -7.64 1.12 -1.62
CA ALA A 41 -6.75 0.49 -0.67
C ALA A 41 -6.47 1.46 0.47
N GLU A 42 -7.28 1.40 1.52
CA GLU A 42 -7.14 2.25 2.72
C GLU A 42 -6.15 1.67 3.75
N GLY A 43 -5.85 0.37 3.64
CA GLY A 43 -4.91 -0.35 4.52
C GLY A 43 -3.52 -0.55 3.91
N SER A 44 -2.62 -1.14 4.70
CA SER A 44 -1.28 -1.56 4.24
C SER A 44 -1.31 -2.77 3.30
N SER A 45 -2.43 -3.48 3.23
CA SER A 45 -2.66 -4.61 2.34
C SER A 45 -4.11 -4.64 1.87
N VAL A 46 -4.35 -5.34 0.76
CA VAL A 46 -5.67 -5.57 0.18
C VAL A 46 -5.83 -7.05 -0.11
N LEU A 47 -6.90 -7.65 0.41
CA LEU A 47 -7.24 -9.04 0.17
C LEU A 47 -8.20 -9.15 -1.02
N VAL A 48 -7.73 -9.84 -2.07
CA VAL A 48 -8.52 -10.12 -3.28
C VAL A 48 -8.88 -11.61 -3.32
N GLY A 49 -10.15 -11.93 -3.54
CA GLY A 49 -10.61 -13.33 -3.56
C GLY A 49 -12.11 -13.46 -3.78
N THR A 50 -12.65 -14.66 -3.69
CA THR A 50 -14.11 -14.89 -3.84
C THR A 50 -14.88 -14.89 -2.51
N GLY A 51 -14.16 -14.94 -1.38
CA GLY A 51 -14.71 -14.97 -0.03
C GLY A 51 -15.31 -13.64 0.44
N VAL A 52 -16.26 -13.71 1.38
CA VAL A 52 -16.95 -12.54 1.96
C VAL A 52 -16.04 -11.66 2.84
N ALA A 53 -14.90 -12.19 3.26
CA ALA A 53 -13.91 -11.48 4.07
C ALA A 53 -12.85 -10.76 3.22
N CYS A 54 -12.95 -10.78 1.89
CA CYS A 54 -12.02 -10.09 0.99
C CYS A 54 -12.45 -8.65 0.78
N ASP A 55 -11.50 -7.72 0.77
CA ASP A 55 -11.74 -6.29 0.48
C ASP A 55 -12.22 -6.11 -0.97
N LEU A 56 -11.61 -6.83 -1.92
CA LEU A 56 -12.08 -6.95 -3.29
C LEU A 56 -12.58 -8.37 -3.56
N ARG A 57 -13.91 -8.51 -3.54
CA ARG A 57 -14.57 -9.76 -3.85
C ARG A 57 -14.81 -9.90 -5.35
N LEU A 58 -14.16 -10.89 -5.97
CA LEU A 58 -14.34 -11.27 -7.37
C LEU A 58 -15.30 -12.46 -7.48
N SER A 59 -16.08 -12.48 -8.56
CA SER A 59 -17.04 -13.54 -8.89
C SER A 59 -16.42 -14.68 -9.72
N ASP A 60 -15.23 -14.46 -10.26
CA ASP A 60 -14.52 -15.42 -11.08
C ASP A 60 -14.17 -16.70 -10.29
N LYS A 61 -14.60 -17.85 -10.83
CA LYS A 61 -14.42 -19.17 -10.22
C LYS A 61 -12.97 -19.66 -10.24
N LEU A 62 -12.12 -19.08 -11.08
CA LEU A 62 -10.68 -19.37 -11.15
C LEU A 62 -9.89 -18.62 -10.07
N VAL A 63 -10.50 -17.59 -9.47
CA VAL A 63 -9.91 -16.87 -8.34
C VAL A 63 -10.09 -17.69 -7.07
N SER A 64 -9.02 -17.81 -6.29
CA SER A 64 -9.06 -18.54 -5.03
C SER A 64 -10.00 -17.86 -4.02
N ARG A 65 -10.60 -18.66 -3.14
CA ARG A 65 -11.53 -18.16 -2.12
C ARG A 65 -10.87 -17.18 -1.15
N THR A 66 -9.60 -17.40 -0.85
CA THR A 66 -8.76 -16.54 -0.02
C THR A 66 -7.30 -16.88 -0.29
N ARG A 67 -6.39 -15.90 -0.29
CA ARG A 67 -4.95 -16.15 -0.12
C ARG A 67 -4.38 -15.13 0.88
N ALA A 68 -4.11 -15.57 2.10
CA ALA A 68 -3.39 -14.77 3.08
C ALA A 68 -1.88 -14.77 2.74
N PRO A 69 -1.14 -13.67 2.94
CA PRO A 69 0.31 -13.75 2.96
C PRO A 69 0.73 -14.47 4.25
N TRP A 70 1.81 -15.24 4.14
CA TRP A 70 2.57 -15.78 5.26
C TRP A 70 3.18 -14.65 6.08
#